data_AF-A0A9W8BB85-F1
#
_entry.id   AF-A0A9W8BB85-F1
#
_cell.length_a   1.000
_cell.length_b   1.000
_cell.length_c   1.000
_cell.angle_alpha   90.00
_cell.angle_beta   90.00
_cell.angle_gamma   90.00
#
_symmetry.space_group_name_H-M   'P 1'
#
loop_
_entity.id
_entity.type
_entity.pdbx_description
1 polymer ?
#
loop_
_entity_poly.entity_id
_entity_poly.type
_entity_poly.pdbx_seq_one_letter_code
_entity_poly.pdbx_strand_id
1 'polypeptide(L)' 'MALWVEKHRPATLDKLSFHNGLTDHLKQLASSGDIPHLLVYGPSGAGKRTRIAAVLREIFGPGADKLK' A
#
# COMPACT_ATOMS: atom_id res chain seq x y z
N MET A 1 22.36 7.91 -3.77
CA MET A 1 22.04 8.01 -2.34
C MET A 1 20.51 8.00 -2.21
N ALA A 2 19.90 6.99 -1.59
CA ALA A 2 18.45 6.98 -1.41
C ALA A 2 18.04 7.93 -0.27
N LEU A 3 17.00 8.74 -0.48
CA LEU A 3 16.42 9.57 0.58
C LEU A 3 15.92 8.69 1.72
N TRP A 4 16.08 9.13 2.98
CA TRP A 4 15.65 8.37 4.16
C TRP A 4 14.16 8.00 4.10
N VAL A 5 13.33 8.90 3.59
CA VAL A 5 11.88 8.68 3.40
C VAL A 5 11.59 7.50 2.45
N GLU A 6 12.39 7.33 1.40
CA GLU A 6 12.24 6.20 0.47
C GLU A 6 12.78 4.92 1.09
N LYS A 7 13.93 4.99 1.77
CA LYS A 7 14.58 3.85 2.42
C LYS A 7 13.68 3.19 3.47
N HIS A 8 12.91 3.99 4.21
CA HIS A 8 12.02 3.52 5.27
C HIS A 8 10.55 3.47 4.84
N ARG A 9 10.23 3.66 3.55
CA ARG A 9 8.86 3.52 3.06
C ARG A 9 8.37 2.08 3.29
N PRO A 10 7.22 1.87 3.97
CA PRO A 10 6.63 0.55 4.11
C PRO A 10 6.34 -0.09 2.76
N ALA A 11 6.78 -1.34 2.59
CA ALA A 11 6.58 -2.11 1.35
C ALA A 11 5.37 -3.06 1.42
N THR A 12 4.90 -3.39 2.62
CA THR A 12 3.79 -4.34 2.87
C THR A 12 2.75 -3.70 3.76
N LEU A 13 1.51 -4.21 3.70
CA LEU A 13 0.40 -3.72 4.52
C LEU A 13 0.68 -3.87 6.02
N ASP A 14 1.37 -4.93 6.44
CA ASP A 14 1.76 -5.15 7.85
C ASP A 14 2.75 -4.13 8.41
N LYS A 15 3.53 -3.49 7.55
CA LYS A 15 4.53 -2.49 7.97
C LYS A 15 3.94 -1.09 8.11
N LEU A 16 2.65 -0.91 7.87
CA LEU A 16 1.96 0.35 8.06
C LEU A 16 1.67 0.57 9.55
N SER A 17 2.08 1.72 10.08
CA SER A 17 2.04 2.00 11.52
C SER A 17 0.72 2.62 12.01
N PHE A 18 -0.23 2.91 11.11
CA PHE A 18 -1.42 3.69 11.42
C PHE A 18 -2.65 3.20 10.63
N HIS A 19 -3.86 3.54 11.10
CA HIS A 19 -5.15 3.07 10.58
C HIS A 19 -5.23 1.54 10.40
N ASN A 20 -5.05 0.80 11.50
CA ASN A 20 -5.05 -0.68 11.47
C ASN A 20 -6.34 -1.26 10.88
N GLY A 21 -7.51 -0.74 11.26
CA GLY A 21 -8.79 -1.21 10.68
C GLY A 21 -8.90 -0.99 9.16
N LEU A 22 -8.33 0.10 8.63
CA LEU A 22 -8.25 0.30 7.17
C LEU A 22 -7.29 -0.70 6.54
N THR A 23 -6.14 -0.96 7.18
CA THR A 23 -5.17 -1.94 6.72
C THR A 23 -5.81 -3.34 6.65
N ASP A 24 -6.60 -3.73 7.65
CA ASP A 24 -7.28 -5.02 7.69
C ASP A 24 -8.34 -5.13 6.60
N HIS A 25 -9.12 -4.07 6.37
CA HIS A 25 -10.09 -4.03 5.27
C HIS A 25 -9.39 -4.15 3.91
N LEU A 26 -8.29 -3.43 3.68
CA LEU A 26 -7.51 -3.52 2.44
C LEU A 26 -6.90 -4.91 2.23
N LYS A 27 -6.47 -5.60 3.31
CA LYS A 27 -6.01 -6.99 3.23
C LYS A 27 -7.13 -7.94 2.81
N GLN A 28 -8.32 -7.78 3.39
CA GLN A 28 -9.49 -8.58 3.03
C GLN A 28 -9.87 -8.38 1.56
N LEU A 29 -9.87 -7.14 1.08
CA LEU A 29 -10.10 -6.81 -0.34
C LEU A 29 -9.01 -7.39 -1.25
N ALA A 30 -7.74 -7.30 -0.84
CA ALA A 30 -6.65 -7.91 -1.61
C ALA A 30 -6.78 -9.44 -1.71
N SER A 31 -7.31 -10.07 -0.66
CA SER A 31 -7.46 -11.53 -0.57
C SER A 31 -8.71 -12.05 -1.31
N SER A 32 -9.74 -11.22 -1.50
CA SER A 32 -10.99 -11.65 -2.16
C SER A 32 -10.82 -11.85 -3.67
N GLY A 33 -9.77 -11.29 -4.28
CA GLY A 33 -9.54 -11.33 -5.73
C GLY A 33 -10.46 -10.42 -6.56
N ASP A 34 -11.45 -9.80 -5.92
CA ASP A 34 -12.37 -8.84 -6.53
C ASP A 34 -12.26 -7.51 -5.78
N ILE A 35 -11.57 -6.56 -6.41
CA ILE A 35 -11.32 -5.23 -5.85
C ILE A 35 -12.07 -4.20 -6.69
N PRO A 36 -12.97 -3.43 -6.06
CA PRO A 36 -13.67 -2.37 -6.76
C PRO A 36 -12.69 -1.23 -7.12
N HIS A 37 -13.12 -0.34 -8.00
CA HIS A 37 -12.39 0.90 -8.23
C HIS A 37 -12.30 1.72 -6.93
N LEU A 38 -11.07 2.05 -6.52
CA LEU A 38 -10.81 2.78 -5.28
C LEU A 38 -10.51 4.26 -5.56
N LEU A 39 -11.18 5.15 -4.85
CA LEU A 39 -10.81 6.56 -4.76
C LEU A 39 -9.97 6.77 -3.50
N VAL A 40 -8.68 7.08 -3.67
CA VAL A 40 -7.75 7.31 -2.56
C VAL A 40 -7.45 8.81 -2.43
N TYR A 41 -7.89 9.42 -1.33
CA TYR A 41 -7.74 10.86 -1.06
C TYR A 41 -7.15 11.14 0.32
N GLY A 42 -6.77 12.39 0.58
CA GLY A 42 -6.20 12.85 1.85
C GLY A 42 -5.01 13.80 1.68
N PRO A 43 -4.45 14.35 2.78
CA PRO A 43 -3.38 15.35 2.73
C PRO A 43 -2.06 14.80 2.16
N SER A 44 -1.17 15.71 1.74
CA SER A 44 0.18 15.32 1.28
C SER A 44 0.92 14.63 2.42
N GLY A 45 1.70 13.59 2.12
CA GLY A 45 2.43 12.81 3.13
C GLY A 45 1.60 11.80 3.93
N ALA A 46 0.28 11.68 3.74
CA ALA A 46 -0.58 10.73 4.47
C ALA A 46 -0.37 9.23 4.09
N GLY A 47 0.64 8.90 3.29
CA GLY A 47 0.94 7.52 2.90
C GLY A 47 0.01 6.93 1.83
N LYS A 48 -0.76 7.75 1.10
CA LYS A 48 -1.69 7.30 0.03
C LYS A 48 -1.00 6.40 -1.00
N ARG A 49 0.08 6.91 -1.63
CA ARG A 49 0.86 6.18 -2.63
C ARG A 49 1.47 4.90 -2.04
N THR A 50 1.98 4.99 -0.81
CA THR A 50 2.55 3.85 -0.09
C THR A 50 1.52 2.73 0.12
N ARG A 51 0.29 3.07 0.54
CA ARG A 51 -0.79 2.10 0.71
C ARG A 51 -1.17 1.44 -0.61
N ILE A 52 -1.34 2.22 -1.67
CA ILE A 52 -1.65 1.66 -3.01
C ILE A 52 -0.57 0.67 -3.44
N ALA A 53 0.72 1.05 -3.32
CA ALA A 53 1.82 0.16 -3.68
C ALA A 53 1.81 -1.14 -2.85
N ALA A 54 1.56 -1.04 -1.53
CA ALA A 54 1.46 -2.22 -0.66
C ALA A 54 0.26 -3.11 -1.00
N VAL A 55 -0.90 -2.54 -1.35
CA VAL A 55 -2.09 -3.29 -1.82
C VAL A 55 -1.79 -4.00 -3.14
N LEU A 56 -1.20 -3.30 -4.12
CA LEU A 56 -0.81 -3.89 -5.40
C LEU A 56 0.19 -5.04 -5.22
N ARG A 57 1.14 -4.88 -4.29
CA ARG A 57 2.08 -5.94 -3.93
C ARG A 57 1.38 -7.15 -3.32
N GLU A 58 0.34 -6.96 -2.52
CA GLU A 58 -0.44 -8.06 -1.95
C GLU A 58 -1.18 -8.86 -3.04
N ILE A 59 -1.75 -8.16 -4.03
CA ILE A 59 -2.52 -8.78 -5.11
C ILE A 59 -1.63 -9.48 -6.14
N PHE A 60 -0.57 -8.79 -6.59
CA PHE A 60 0.25 -9.21 -7.73
C PHE A 60 1.63 -9.74 -7.30
N GLY A 61 1.90 -9.77 -6.00
CA GLY A 61 3.18 -10.18 -5.44
C GLY A 61 4.32 -9.16 -5.69
N PRO A 62 5.58 -9.58 -5.48
CA PRO A 62 6.75 -8.72 -5.62
C PRO A 62 6.97 -8.11 -7.02
N GLY A 63 6.28 -8.63 -8.05
CA GLY A 63 6.33 -8.09 -9.40
C GLY A 63 5.74 -6.69 -9.54
N ALA A 64 4.84 -6.29 -8.63
CA ALA A 64 4.20 -4.97 -8.63
C ALA A 64 5.19 -3.81 -8.44
N ASP A 65 6.33 -4.07 -7.79
CA ASP A 65 7.35 -3.05 -7.52
C ASP A 65 8.09 -2.57 -8.79
N LYS A 66 7.94 -3.29 -9.91
CA LYS A 66 8.74 -3.09 -11.13
C LYS A 66 8.22 -1.98 -12.06
N LEU A 67 7.25 -1.18 -11.64
CA LEU A 67 6.88 0.06 -12.33
C LEU A 67 8.00 1.09 -12.11
N LYS A 68 9.09 0.95 -12.89
CA LYS A 68 10.08 2.00 -13.14
C LYS A 68 9.57 2.91 -14.25
#